data_AF-R7QH21-F1
#
_entry.id   AF-R7QH21-F1
#
_cell.length_a   1.000
_cell.length_b   1.000
_cell.length_c   1.000
_cell.angle_alpha   90.00
_cell.angle_beta   90.00
_cell.angle_gamma   90.00
#
_symmetry.space_group_name_H-M   'P 1'
#
loop_
_entity.id
_entity.type
_entity.pdbx_description
1 polymer ?
#
loop_
_entity_poly.entity_id
_entity_poly.type
_entity_poly.pdbx_seq_one_letter_code
_entity_poly.pdbx_strand_id
1 'polypeptide(L)'
;MLPADEDQSNEHAVTKRQRIKDGAWVRVVAGIQVVDGNRNLAIFRVRPVDDHNEIVFHRLDVVATHLAQTRKKTGAKGAGVGIAAGGGFGGAGNTGMADMGNAVTDSLALNPIQRAAYDYVQARHAPDGPGVSVEDILRDVSGFSNVQSVKEVMEHLASDGHVFTTVDENHYSFCHV
;
A
#
# COMPACT_ATOMS: atom_id res chain seq x y z
N MET A 1 24.42 34.39 31.79
CA MET A 1 23.50 33.33 32.24
C MET A 1 22.17 33.60 31.54
N LEU A 2 21.61 32.59 30.87
CA LEU A 2 20.67 32.62 29.73
C LEU A 2 19.35 33.40 29.95
N PRO A 3 18.75 33.98 28.89
CA PRO A 3 17.44 34.65 28.93
C PRO A 3 16.27 33.65 28.82
N ALA A 4 15.09 34.11 29.24
CA ALA A 4 13.86 33.35 29.38
C ALA A 4 13.19 32.99 28.04
N ASP A 5 13.04 31.69 27.77
CA ASP A 5 12.38 31.15 26.57
C ASP A 5 11.00 30.48 26.86
N GLU A 6 10.44 30.62 28.07
CA GLU A 6 9.26 29.83 28.48
C GLU A 6 7.89 30.45 28.16
N ASP A 7 7.78 31.77 27.91
CA ASP A 7 6.47 32.44 27.81
C ASP A 7 5.84 32.49 26.39
N GLN A 8 6.61 32.36 25.30
CA GLN A 8 6.06 32.49 23.94
C GLN A 8 5.14 31.32 23.53
N SER A 9 5.29 30.15 24.15
CA SER A 9 4.52 28.95 23.80
C SER A 9 3.03 29.03 24.23
N ASN A 10 2.73 29.78 25.29
CA ASN A 10 1.40 29.86 25.89
C ASN A 10 0.47 30.83 25.13
N GLU A 11 1.00 31.95 24.65
CA GLU A 11 0.23 32.99 23.95
C GLU A 11 -0.30 32.51 22.58
N HIS A 12 0.49 31.72 21.85
CA HIS A 12 0.07 31.09 20.61
C HIS A 12 -1.05 30.05 20.83
N ALA A 13 -1.06 29.34 21.96
CA ALA A 13 -2.10 28.37 22.29
C ALA A 13 -3.44 29.05 22.62
N VAL A 14 -3.40 30.19 23.32
CA VAL A 14 -4.59 31.00 23.65
C VAL A 14 -5.21 31.60 22.38
N THR A 15 -4.39 32.18 21.50
CA THR A 15 -4.85 32.75 20.22
C THR A 15 -5.49 31.71 19.31
N LYS A 16 -4.97 30.47 19.31
CA LYS A 16 -5.49 29.38 18.50
C LYS A 16 -6.84 28.85 19.01
N ARG A 17 -7.05 28.84 20.33
CA ARG A 17 -8.34 28.51 20.95
C ARG A 17 -9.40 29.58 20.68
N GLN A 18 -9.02 30.85 20.64
CA GLN A 18 -9.92 31.97 20.32
C GLN A 18 -10.53 31.92 18.91
N ARG A 19 -9.89 31.21 17.97
CA ARG A 19 -10.40 31.02 16.60
C ARG A 19 -11.42 29.89 16.47
N ILE A 20 -11.55 29.05 17.49
CA ILE A 20 -12.49 27.92 17.49
C ILE A 20 -13.82 28.44 18.03
N LYS A 21 -14.72 28.82 17.12
CA LYS A 21 -16.10 29.21 17.42
C LYS A 21 -17.04 28.11 16.95
N ASP A 22 -18.26 28.11 17.48
CA ASP A 22 -19.29 27.18 17.04
C ASP A 22 -19.53 27.31 15.53
N GLY A 23 -19.48 26.19 14.81
CA GLY A 23 -19.54 26.14 13.34
C GLY A 23 -18.19 26.22 12.62
N ALA A 24 -17.07 26.38 13.32
CA ALA A 24 -15.74 26.33 12.70
C ALA A 24 -15.28 24.91 12.40
N TRP A 25 -14.66 24.71 11.23
CA TRP A 25 -14.01 23.45 10.90
C TRP A 25 -12.69 23.30 11.64
N VAL A 26 -12.49 22.13 12.26
CA VAL A 26 -11.28 21.81 13.01
C VAL A 26 -10.76 20.43 12.63
N ARG A 27 -9.43 20.30 12.60
CA ARG A 27 -8.74 19.02 12.55
C ARG A 27 -8.35 18.60 13.96
N VAL A 28 -8.69 17.36 14.29
CA VAL A 28 -8.47 16.78 15.61
C VAL A 28 -7.60 15.54 15.48
N VAL A 29 -6.59 15.43 16.34
CA VAL A 29 -5.83 14.20 16.56
C VAL A 29 -6.23 13.66 17.93
N ALA A 30 -6.81 12.47 17.95
CA ALA A 30 -7.37 11.85 19.15
C ALA A 30 -7.16 10.33 19.14
N GLY A 31 -7.05 9.76 20.33
CA GLY A 31 -7.14 8.32 20.56
C GLY A 31 -8.60 7.92 20.81
N ILE A 32 -9.01 6.77 20.29
CA ILE A 32 -10.34 6.22 20.58
C ILE A 32 -10.24 5.39 21.86
N GLN A 33 -11.10 5.70 22.83
CA GLN A 33 -11.23 4.96 24.09
C GLN A 33 -12.66 4.46 24.21
N VAL A 34 -12.84 3.29 24.85
CA VAL A 34 -14.16 2.77 25.17
C VAL A 34 -14.28 2.66 26.67
N VAL A 35 -15.17 3.44 27.26
CA VAL A 35 -15.42 3.46 28.70
C VAL A 35 -16.90 3.20 28.90
N ASP A 36 -17.23 2.16 29.65
CA ASP A 36 -18.61 1.76 29.96
C ASP A 36 -19.49 1.59 28.69
N GLY A 37 -18.93 0.93 27.67
CA GLY A 37 -19.59 0.74 26.38
C GLY A 37 -19.66 1.98 25.48
N ASN A 38 -19.35 3.17 26.01
CA ASN A 38 -19.34 4.42 25.25
C ASN A 38 -17.99 4.68 24.60
N ARG A 39 -18.00 4.99 23.30
CA ARG A 39 -16.81 5.38 22.55
C ARG A 39 -16.52 6.86 22.75
N ASN A 40 -15.42 7.16 23.42
CA ASN A 40 -14.94 8.50 23.69
C ASN A 40 -13.67 8.79 22.90
N LEU A 41 -13.43 10.07 22.59
CA LEU A 41 -12.22 10.53 21.94
C LEU A 41 -11.33 11.25 22.97
N ALA A 42 -10.16 10.69 23.24
CA ALA A 42 -9.12 11.35 24.01
C ALA A 42 -8.32 12.27 23.08
N ILE A 43 -8.61 13.56 23.13
CA ILE A 43 -8.04 14.55 22.21
C ILE A 43 -6.63 14.95 22.64
N PHE A 44 -5.66 14.81 21.72
CA PHE A 44 -4.27 15.24 21.94
C PHE A 44 -3.96 16.59 21.30
N ARG A 45 -4.52 16.86 20.11
CA ARG A 45 -4.25 18.10 19.36
C ARG A 45 -5.48 18.57 18.59
N VAL A 46 -5.74 19.86 18.64
CA VAL A 46 -6.80 20.53 17.86
C VAL A 46 -6.20 21.69 17.08
N ARG A 47 -6.60 21.83 15.81
CA ARG A 47 -6.23 22.94 14.93
C ARG A 47 -7.45 23.39 14.12
N PRO A 48 -7.69 24.71 13.97
CA PRO A 48 -8.68 25.21 13.01
C PRO A 48 -8.23 24.92 11.58
N VAL A 49 -9.19 24.60 10.72
CA VAL A 49 -8.97 24.37 9.29
C VAL A 49 -9.09 25.71 8.58
N ASP A 50 -8.04 26.09 7.84
CA ASP A 50 -8.00 27.35 7.09
C ASP A 50 -8.41 27.16 5.61
N ASP A 51 -8.15 25.98 5.04
CA ASP A 51 -8.48 25.61 3.66
C ASP A 51 -9.48 24.45 3.63
N HIS A 52 -10.56 24.62 2.87
CA HIS A 52 -11.60 23.60 2.71
C HIS A 52 -11.12 22.37 1.93
N ASN A 53 -10.04 22.49 1.13
CA ASN A 53 -9.43 21.34 0.48
C ASN A 53 -8.92 20.30 1.49
N GLU A 54 -8.54 20.73 2.71
CA GLU A 54 -8.11 19.82 3.78
C GLU A 54 -9.21 18.81 4.15
N ILE A 55 -10.49 19.19 4.04
CA ILE A 55 -11.63 18.33 4.36
C ILE A 55 -11.81 17.25 3.29
N VAL A 56 -11.73 17.64 2.01
CA VAL A 56 -11.87 16.71 0.89
C VAL A 56 -10.69 15.74 0.86
N PHE A 57 -9.48 16.26 1.04
CA PHE A 57 -8.27 15.45 1.14
C PHE A 57 -8.38 14.43 2.28
N HIS A 58 -8.81 14.85 3.48
CA HIS A 58 -8.97 13.95 4.62
C HIS A 58 -9.95 12.80 4.32
N ARG A 59 -11.06 13.07 3.61
CA ARG A 59 -12.01 12.01 3.22
C ARG A 59 -11.38 11.00 2.26
N LEU A 60 -10.64 11.47 1.26
CA LEU A 60 -9.96 10.60 0.30
C LEU A 60 -8.88 9.76 0.97
N ASP A 61 -8.08 10.36 1.86
CA ASP A 61 -7.03 9.69 2.62
C ASP A 61 -7.59 8.56 3.51
N VAL A 62 -8.73 8.80 4.16
CA VAL A 62 -9.43 7.78 4.96
C VAL A 62 -9.89 6.61 4.08
N VAL A 63 -10.47 6.88 2.90
CA VAL A 63 -10.91 5.82 1.98
C VAL A 63 -9.71 5.02 1.46
N ALA A 64 -8.65 5.70 1.03
CA ALA A 64 -7.43 5.07 0.55
C ALA A 64 -6.78 4.18 1.62
N THR A 65 -6.63 4.71 2.84
CA THR A 65 -6.09 3.97 3.99
C THR A 65 -6.95 2.78 4.35
N HIS A 66 -8.28 2.94 4.36
CA HIS A 66 -9.20 1.85 4.62
C HIS A 66 -9.09 0.75 3.56
N LEU A 67 -9.07 1.10 2.27
CA LEU A 67 -8.91 0.13 1.19
C LEU A 67 -7.57 -0.60 1.30
N ALA A 68 -6.47 0.11 1.57
CA ALA A 68 -5.17 -0.49 1.76
C ALA A 68 -5.16 -1.48 2.94
N GLN A 69 -5.78 -1.13 4.07
CA GLN A 69 -5.86 -2.01 5.25
C GLN A 69 -6.78 -3.22 5.03
N THR A 70 -7.92 -3.02 4.37
CA THR A 70 -8.88 -4.10 4.10
C THR A 70 -8.35 -5.06 3.04
N ARG A 71 -7.73 -4.56 1.96
CA ARG A 71 -7.10 -5.38 0.90
C ARG A 71 -5.96 -6.25 1.45
N LYS A 72 -5.12 -5.70 2.34
CA LYS A 72 -4.07 -6.46 3.05
C LYS A 72 -4.66 -7.56 3.94
N LYS A 73 -5.77 -7.30 4.64
CA LYS A 73 -6.48 -8.31 5.46
C LYS A 73 -7.12 -9.41 4.62
N THR A 74 -7.57 -9.13 3.39
CA THR A 74 -8.08 -10.16 2.47
C THR A 74 -6.99 -10.97 1.78
N GLY A 75 -5.78 -10.43 1.59
CA GLY A 75 -4.60 -11.19 1.13
C GLY A 75 -4.10 -12.22 2.15
N ALA A 76 -4.38 -12.01 3.45
CA ALA A 76 -4.08 -12.96 4.52
C ALA A 76 -5.17 -14.04 4.74
N LYS A 77 -6.27 -14.01 3.97
CA LYS A 77 -7.30 -15.07 3.96
C LYS A 77 -7.21 -15.97 2.72
N GLY A 78 -5.98 -16.21 2.27
CA GLY A 78 -5.63 -17.20 1.26
C GLY A 78 -5.02 -18.47 1.86
N ALA A 79 -5.61 -19.02 2.91
CA ALA A 79 -5.45 -20.43 3.29
C ALA A 79 -6.65 -20.86 4.16
N GLY A 80 -7.58 -21.60 3.56
CA GLY A 80 -8.65 -22.27 4.30
C GLY A 80 -10.06 -21.75 4.04
N VAL A 81 -10.57 -21.97 2.82
CA VAL A 81 -11.97 -22.41 2.70
C VAL A 81 -11.99 -23.85 3.22
N GLY A 82 -12.49 -24.02 4.45
CA GLY A 82 -12.69 -25.31 5.08
C GLY A 82 -14.04 -25.31 5.76
N ILE A 83 -15.09 -25.56 4.98
CA ILE A 83 -16.32 -26.15 5.53
C ILE A 83 -15.94 -27.59 5.90
N ALA A 84 -15.76 -27.89 7.18
CA ALA A 84 -16.01 -29.21 7.74
C ALA A 84 -15.95 -29.18 9.27
N ALA A 85 -16.98 -29.79 9.85
CA ALA A 85 -17.05 -30.23 11.23
C ALA A 85 -15.87 -31.16 11.61
N GLY A 86 -15.57 -31.24 12.92
CA GLY A 86 -14.83 -32.36 13.50
C GLY A 86 -13.44 -31.99 14.02
N GLY A 87 -13.23 -32.20 15.32
CA GLY A 87 -11.96 -31.96 16.00
C GLY A 87 -10.84 -32.94 15.62
N GLY A 88 -9.63 -32.65 16.10
CA GLY A 88 -8.49 -33.55 15.97
C GLY A 88 -7.15 -32.87 16.27
N PHE A 89 -6.37 -33.48 17.15
CA PHE A 89 -5.09 -33.05 17.68
C PHE A 89 -3.91 -33.18 16.68
N GLY A 90 -2.89 -32.33 16.86
CA GLY A 90 -1.48 -32.75 16.84
C GLY A 90 -0.66 -32.44 15.58
N GLY A 91 0.61 -32.02 15.80
CA GLY A 91 1.68 -32.16 14.81
C GLY A 91 2.65 -30.98 14.73
N ALA A 92 3.81 -31.11 15.40
CA ALA A 92 4.95 -30.21 15.30
C ALA A 92 5.68 -30.35 13.95
N GLY A 93 6.34 -29.27 13.49
CA GLY A 93 7.24 -29.30 12.33
C GLY A 93 7.93 -27.96 12.13
N ASN A 94 9.23 -27.92 12.38
CA ASN A 94 10.12 -26.77 12.38
C ASN A 94 11.01 -26.78 11.12
N THR A 95 11.02 -25.71 10.34
CA THR A 95 12.08 -25.25 9.40
C THR A 95 11.57 -23.91 8.83
N GLY A 96 12.25 -22.76 8.87
CA GLY A 96 13.64 -22.49 8.56
C GLY A 96 13.68 -21.62 7.30
N MET A 97 14.16 -20.38 7.43
CA MET A 97 14.73 -19.54 6.37
C MET A 97 13.78 -18.90 5.33
N ALA A 98 13.55 -17.59 5.47
CA ALA A 98 13.89 -16.56 4.47
C ALA A 98 13.34 -15.21 4.93
N ASP A 99 14.15 -14.54 5.74
CA ASP A 99 14.22 -13.07 5.74
C ASP A 99 14.62 -12.65 4.31
N MET A 100 13.66 -12.13 3.55
CA MET A 100 13.96 -11.32 2.38
C MET A 100 13.13 -10.05 2.50
N GLY A 101 13.83 -9.02 3.00
CA GLY A 101 13.37 -7.66 2.99
C GLY A 101 12.99 -7.19 1.59
N ASN A 102 12.25 -6.08 1.61
CA ASN A 102 11.92 -5.24 0.47
C ASN A 102 10.74 -5.71 -0.41
N ALA A 103 9.56 -5.75 0.19
CA ALA A 103 8.29 -5.58 -0.54
C ALA A 103 7.65 -4.24 -0.15
N VAL A 104 8.39 -3.15 -0.35
CA VAL A 104 7.81 -1.79 -0.48
C VAL A 104 7.87 -1.45 -1.97
N THR A 105 7.15 -2.22 -2.77
CA THR A 105 6.95 -1.91 -4.19
C THR A 105 5.55 -2.36 -4.59
N ASP A 106 4.66 -1.48 -4.19
CA ASP A 106 3.59 -1.00 -5.04
C ASP A 106 2.34 -1.88 -5.14
N SER A 107 1.29 -1.33 -4.55
CA SER A 107 -0.09 -1.77 -4.62
C SER A 107 -0.70 -1.46 -6.00
N LEU A 108 -0.05 -1.86 -7.10
CA LEU A 108 -0.73 -1.92 -8.39
C LEU A 108 -1.84 -2.97 -8.25
N ALA A 109 -3.02 -2.64 -8.75
CA ALA A 109 -4.13 -3.58 -8.88
C ALA A 109 -3.91 -4.56 -10.04
N LEU A 110 -2.72 -5.18 -10.11
CA LEU A 110 -2.40 -6.19 -11.13
C LEU A 110 -3.06 -7.52 -10.76
N ASN A 111 -3.51 -8.24 -11.78
CA ASN A 111 -3.88 -9.65 -11.63
C ASN A 111 -2.67 -10.47 -11.14
N PRO A 112 -2.87 -11.61 -10.47
CA PRO A 112 -1.76 -12.40 -9.91
C PRO A 112 -0.75 -12.85 -10.98
N ILE A 113 -1.21 -13.16 -12.20
CA ILE A 113 -0.35 -13.50 -13.35
C ILE A 113 0.42 -12.28 -13.88
N GLN A 114 -0.25 -11.11 -13.94
CA GLN A 114 0.37 -9.85 -14.33
C GLN A 114 1.45 -9.45 -13.33
N ARG A 115 1.20 -9.66 -12.04
CA ARG A 115 2.16 -9.39 -10.98
C ARG A 115 3.38 -10.30 -11.05
N ALA A 116 3.18 -11.60 -11.27
CA ALA A 116 4.27 -12.55 -11.42
C ALA A 116 5.17 -12.20 -12.63
N ALA A 117 4.55 -11.80 -13.75
CA ALA A 117 5.26 -11.33 -14.94
C ALA A 117 6.03 -10.03 -14.67
N TYR A 118 5.41 -9.06 -13.98
CA TYR A 118 6.03 -7.80 -13.59
C TYR A 118 7.23 -8.00 -12.65
N ASP A 119 7.07 -8.78 -11.59
CA ASP A 119 8.15 -9.04 -10.62
C ASP A 119 9.33 -9.76 -11.29
N TYR A 120 9.06 -10.65 -12.26
CA TYR A 120 10.11 -11.31 -13.04
C TYR A 120 10.90 -10.34 -13.92
N VAL A 121 10.20 -9.45 -14.65
CA VAL A 121 10.85 -8.43 -15.49
C VAL A 121 11.64 -7.44 -14.63
N GLN A 122 11.10 -7.05 -13.47
CA GLN A 122 11.80 -6.18 -12.52
C GLN A 122 13.07 -6.83 -11.97
N ALA A 123 13.02 -8.11 -11.60
CA ALA A 123 14.17 -8.83 -11.05
C ALA A 123 15.30 -9.04 -12.06
N ARG A 124 14.99 -9.12 -13.36
CA ARG A 124 15.97 -9.31 -14.44
C ARG A 124 16.28 -8.04 -15.24
N HIS A 125 15.77 -6.89 -14.80
CA HIS A 125 16.03 -5.62 -15.46
C HIS A 125 17.54 -5.31 -15.49
N ALA A 126 18.07 -5.09 -16.68
CA ALA A 126 19.42 -4.62 -16.92
C ALA A 126 19.36 -3.33 -17.75
N PRO A 127 19.91 -2.19 -17.25
CA PRO A 127 19.76 -0.89 -17.90
C PRO A 127 20.35 -0.81 -19.32
N ASP A 128 21.38 -1.60 -19.60
CA ASP A 128 22.05 -1.67 -20.92
C ASP A 128 21.79 -3.01 -21.65
N GLY A 129 20.83 -3.80 -21.18
CA GLY A 129 20.53 -5.13 -21.73
C GLY A 129 19.45 -5.10 -22.82
N PRO A 130 19.33 -6.19 -23.61
CA PRO A 130 18.27 -6.32 -24.62
C PRO A 130 16.85 -6.40 -24.02
N GLY A 131 16.70 -6.44 -22.69
CA GLY A 131 15.42 -6.70 -22.01
C GLY A 131 15.17 -8.19 -21.80
N VAL A 132 13.98 -8.52 -21.31
CA VAL A 132 13.55 -9.89 -21.03
C VAL A 132 12.68 -10.40 -22.17
N SER A 133 12.99 -11.59 -22.71
CA SER A 133 12.24 -12.20 -23.79
C SER A 133 10.92 -12.84 -23.31
N VAL A 134 9.91 -12.84 -24.17
CA VAL A 134 8.62 -13.53 -23.92
C VAL A 134 8.83 -15.02 -23.62
N GLU A 135 9.79 -15.66 -24.27
CA GLU A 135 10.13 -17.07 -24.05
C GLU A 135 10.72 -17.33 -22.67
N ASP A 136 11.57 -16.43 -22.16
CA ASP A 136 12.13 -16.54 -20.81
C ASP A 136 11.05 -16.36 -19.74
N ILE A 137 10.10 -15.45 -19.96
CA ILE A 137 8.95 -15.26 -19.08
C ILE A 137 8.08 -16.52 -19.05
N LEU A 138 7.78 -17.11 -20.22
CA LEU A 138 6.99 -18.34 -20.30
C LEU A 138 7.67 -19.51 -19.56
N ARG A 139 9.01 -19.59 -19.63
CA ARG A 139 9.77 -20.67 -18.99
C ARG A 139 9.82 -20.53 -17.48
N ASP A 140 10.06 -19.33 -16.99
CA ASP A 140 10.41 -19.11 -15.58
C ASP A 140 9.19 -18.65 -14.74
N VAL A 141 8.14 -18.09 -15.35
CA VAL A 141 6.91 -17.68 -14.67
C VAL A 141 5.84 -18.76 -14.76
N SER A 142 5.59 -19.43 -13.63
CA SER A 142 4.50 -20.40 -13.50
C SER A 142 3.13 -19.71 -13.62
N GLY A 143 2.31 -20.12 -14.58
CA GLY A 143 0.96 -19.58 -14.77
C GLY A 143 0.59 -19.34 -16.23
N PHE A 144 1.59 -19.21 -17.10
CA PHE A 144 1.36 -19.08 -18.54
C PHE A 144 1.33 -20.45 -19.21
N SER A 145 0.33 -20.67 -20.06
CA SER A 145 0.20 -21.90 -20.85
C SER A 145 0.73 -21.74 -22.26
N ASN A 146 0.69 -20.52 -22.82
CA ASN A 146 1.06 -20.23 -24.20
C ASN A 146 1.79 -18.88 -24.32
N VAL A 147 2.63 -18.75 -25.34
CA VAL A 147 3.34 -17.49 -25.69
C VAL A 147 2.35 -16.33 -25.88
N GLN A 148 1.18 -16.59 -26.50
CA GLN A 148 0.19 -15.55 -26.77
C GLN A 148 -0.38 -14.93 -25.49
N SER A 149 -0.60 -15.75 -24.44
CA SER A 149 -1.09 -15.26 -23.15
C SER A 149 -0.07 -14.37 -22.44
N VAL A 150 1.23 -14.64 -22.63
CA VAL A 150 2.30 -13.78 -22.10
C VAL A 150 2.30 -12.44 -22.83
N LYS A 151 2.18 -12.45 -24.16
CA LYS A 151 2.13 -11.23 -24.98
C LYS A 151 0.94 -10.35 -24.60
N GLU A 152 -0.25 -10.93 -24.46
CA GLU A 152 -1.45 -10.18 -24.04
C GLU A 152 -1.27 -9.51 -22.67
N VAL A 153 -0.65 -10.23 -21.74
CA VAL A 153 -0.34 -9.70 -20.41
C VAL A 153 0.70 -8.58 -20.52
N MET A 154 1.79 -8.78 -21.24
CA MET A 154 2.84 -7.78 -21.39
C MET A 154 2.38 -6.52 -22.13
N GLU A 155 1.52 -6.66 -23.14
CA GLU A 155 0.87 -5.53 -23.82
C GLU A 155 0.01 -4.72 -22.84
N HIS A 156 -0.71 -5.39 -21.94
CA HIS A 156 -1.48 -4.70 -20.91
C HIS A 156 -0.59 -3.93 -19.94
N LEU A 157 0.48 -4.56 -19.44
CA LEU A 157 1.46 -3.88 -18.58
C LEU A 157 2.14 -2.71 -19.30
N ALA A 158 2.36 -2.82 -20.61
CA ALA A 158 2.91 -1.76 -21.42
C ALA A 158 1.91 -0.60 -21.58
N SER A 159 0.63 -0.91 -21.80
CA SER A 159 -0.44 0.09 -21.90
C SER A 159 -0.65 0.87 -20.59
N ASP A 160 -0.39 0.22 -19.44
CA ASP A 160 -0.42 0.84 -18.11
C ASP A 160 0.85 1.65 -17.81
N GLY A 161 1.90 1.51 -18.63
CA GLY A 161 3.18 2.22 -18.49
C GLY A 161 4.20 1.56 -17.56
N HIS A 162 3.98 0.30 -17.18
CA HIS A 162 4.86 -0.45 -16.27
C HIS A 162 6.08 -1.05 -16.98
N VAL A 163 5.93 -1.41 -18.25
CA VAL A 163 7.00 -1.98 -19.08
C VAL A 163 6.99 -1.32 -20.46
N PHE A 164 8.09 -1.45 -21.20
CA PHE A 164 8.18 -0.98 -22.58
C PHE A 164 8.93 -2.00 -23.44
N THR A 165 8.62 -2.04 -24.73
CA THR A 165 9.34 -2.88 -25.70
C THR A 165 10.69 -2.24 -26.03
N THR A 166 11.75 -3.05 -26.10
CA THR A 166 13.12 -2.56 -26.37
C THR A 166 13.52 -2.78 -27.83
N VAL A 167 14.18 -3.90 -28.11
CA VAL A 167 14.83 -4.19 -29.38
C VAL A 167 13.88 -4.78 -30.42
N ASP A 168 12.84 -5.48 -29.97
CA ASP A 168 11.78 -6.03 -30.81
C ASP A 168 10.46 -6.14 -30.03
N GLU A 169 9.41 -6.67 -30.67
CA GLU A 169 8.07 -6.87 -30.11
C GLU A 169 7.99 -7.99 -29.04
N ASN A 170 9.07 -8.76 -28.88
CA ASN A 170 9.18 -9.89 -27.95
C ASN A 170 10.12 -9.60 -26.76
N HIS A 171 10.72 -8.41 -26.68
CA HIS A 171 11.62 -8.03 -25.59
C HIS A 171 11.06 -6.85 -24.80
N TYR A 172 10.94 -7.05 -23.48
CA TYR A 172 10.37 -6.06 -22.57
C TYR A 172 11.37 -5.63 -21.51
N SER A 173 11.39 -4.34 -21.21
CA SER A 173 12.16 -3.77 -20.11
C SER A 173 11.26 -3.01 -19.15
N PHE A 174 11.73 -2.92 -17.91
CA PHE A 174 11.04 -2.26 -16.82
C PHE A 174 11.13 -0.74 -16.94
N CYS A 175 10.01 -0.02 -16.82
CA CYS A 175 10.04 1.43 -16.72
C CYS A 175 10.30 1.85 -15.26
N HIS A 176 11.39 2.55 -15.00
CA HIS A 176 11.61 3.16 -13.70
C HIS A 176 10.71 4.39 -13.57
N VAL A 177 9.58 4.23 -12.87
CA VAL A 177 8.72 5.33 -12.42
C VAL A 177 9.34 6.04 -11.24
#